data_AF-A0A9E3JYK2-F1
#
_entry.id   AF-A0A9E3JYK2-F1
#
_cell.length_a   1.000
_cell.length_b   1.000
_cell.length_c   1.000
_cell.angle_alpha   90.00
_cell.angle_beta   90.00
_cell.angle_gamma   90.00
#
_symmetry.space_group_name_H-M   'P 1'
#
loop_
_entity.id
_entity.type
_entity.pdbx_description
1 polymer ?
#
loop_
_entity_poly.entity_id
_entity_poly.type
_entity_poly.pdbx_seq_one_letter_code
_entity_poly.pdbx_strand_id
1 'polypeptide(L)'
;PSSENCSVQEGFNQAFVDAVRATGGNNASRTLVFQGYNTDISNTITACGAPVPTDAVSGRLMMEFHYYDSYNFTLNDKSAIWQWGSIATDPAATEAWDNEAHVDAQFDKAKAAYSDKGIPVIIGEYCAISKTEFDPSLKYRDYWTKYVTGSAIRHGFAPFYWDTGAFPNHTCGLFDRNTGIDFNPSTIAAVFAAP
;
A
#
# COMPACT_ATOMS: atom_id res chain seq x y z
N PRO A 1 1.26 7.04 17.27
CA PRO A 1 2.50 7.80 17.54
C PRO A 1 2.24 8.88 18.61
N SER A 2 3.26 9.33 19.35
CA SER A 2 3.14 10.56 20.13
C SER A 2 3.18 11.79 19.20
N SER A 3 2.76 12.96 19.70
CA SER A 3 2.88 14.22 18.95
C SER A 3 4.33 14.56 18.60
N GLU A 4 5.28 14.22 19.48
CA GLU A 4 6.72 14.36 19.19
C GLU A 4 7.13 13.46 18.02
N ASN A 5 6.68 12.20 17.99
CA ASN A 5 7.01 11.30 16.88
C ASN A 5 6.47 11.81 15.54
N CYS A 6 5.24 12.33 15.52
CA CYS A 6 4.66 12.95 14.32
C CYS A 6 5.50 14.17 13.89
N SER A 7 5.79 15.09 14.81
CA SER A 7 6.53 16.31 14.51
C SER A 7 7.94 16.04 13.99
N VAL A 8 8.65 15.07 14.58
CA VAL A 8 9.99 14.68 14.13
C VAL A 8 9.94 14.04 12.75
N GLN A 9 8.96 13.17 12.49
CA GLN A 9 8.80 12.53 11.18
C GLN A 9 8.46 13.55 10.08
N GLU A 10 7.59 14.52 10.36
CA GLU A 10 7.32 15.65 9.47
C GLU A 10 8.58 16.46 9.17
N GLY A 11 9.41 16.69 10.19
CA GLY A 11 10.71 17.36 10.03
C GLY A 11 11.64 16.63 9.06
N PHE A 12 11.66 15.29 9.07
CA PHE A 12 12.44 14.51 8.10
C PHE A 12 11.92 14.68 6.66
N ASN A 13 10.59 14.69 6.47
CA ASN A 13 10.01 14.95 5.16
C ASN A 13 10.34 16.35 4.65
N GLN A 14 10.28 17.39 5.50
CA GLN A 14 10.65 18.75 5.12
C GLN A 14 12.14 18.84 4.77
N ALA A 15 13.01 18.26 5.59
CA ALA A 15 14.45 18.25 5.34
C ALA A 15 14.80 17.58 4.00
N PHE A 16 14.09 16.51 3.63
CA PHE A 16 14.21 15.87 2.32
C PHE A 16 13.83 16.81 1.17
N VAL A 17 12.67 17.47 1.25
CA VAL A 17 12.22 18.42 0.22
C VAL A 17 13.24 19.56 0.07
N ASP A 18 13.65 20.17 1.18
CA ASP A 18 14.60 21.28 1.19
C ASP A 18 15.94 20.88 0.55
N ALA A 19 16.48 19.72 0.95
CA ALA A 19 17.73 19.21 0.43
C ALA A 19 17.68 18.97 -1.08
N VAL A 20 16.60 18.37 -1.59
CA VAL A 20 16.44 18.14 -3.04
C VAL A 20 16.31 19.47 -3.79
N ARG A 21 15.47 20.39 -3.31
CA ARG A 21 15.23 21.68 -3.98
C ARG A 21 16.47 22.56 -3.99
N ALA A 22 17.29 22.54 -2.94
CA ALA A 22 18.54 23.29 -2.85
C ALA A 22 19.55 22.96 -3.97
N THR A 23 19.46 21.77 -4.58
CA THR A 23 20.34 21.38 -5.69
C THR A 23 20.00 22.04 -7.03
N GLY A 24 18.81 22.63 -7.16
CA GLY A 24 18.39 23.32 -8.38
C GLY A 24 18.27 22.42 -9.63
N GLY A 25 18.40 23.01 -10.82
CA GLY A 25 18.30 22.29 -12.10
C GLY A 25 17.00 21.50 -12.22
N ASN A 26 17.10 20.24 -12.67
CA ASN A 26 15.93 19.35 -12.79
C ASN A 26 15.25 19.06 -11.44
N ASN A 27 15.99 19.16 -10.33
CA ASN A 27 15.45 18.89 -9.00
C ASN A 27 14.60 20.06 -8.47
N ALA A 28 14.70 21.25 -9.06
CA ALA A 28 13.84 22.39 -8.71
C ALA A 28 12.36 22.12 -9.01
N SER A 29 12.05 21.20 -9.93
CA SER A 29 10.67 20.87 -10.33
C SER A 29 10.36 19.37 -10.37
N ARG A 30 11.28 18.52 -9.89
CA ARG A 30 11.06 17.08 -9.77
C ARG A 30 9.92 16.80 -8.81
N THR A 31 8.96 15.97 -9.21
CA THR A 31 7.95 15.45 -8.28
C THR A 31 8.61 14.62 -7.19
N LEU A 32 8.31 14.92 -5.93
CA LEU A 32 8.83 14.22 -4.76
C LEU A 32 7.70 13.46 -4.07
N VAL A 33 8.04 12.33 -3.49
CA VAL A 33 7.12 11.49 -2.73
C VAL A 33 7.53 11.58 -1.26
N PHE A 34 6.61 11.96 -0.40
CA PHE A 34 6.81 12.01 1.05
C PHE A 34 5.93 10.95 1.73
N GLN A 35 6.42 10.40 2.83
CA GLN A 35 5.79 9.24 3.47
C GLN A 35 4.93 9.66 4.65
N GLY A 36 3.82 8.96 4.85
CA GLY A 36 3.09 8.98 6.11
C GLY A 36 3.87 8.35 7.27
N TYR A 37 3.46 8.62 8.50
CA TYR A 37 4.04 7.98 9.67
C TYR A 37 3.82 6.45 9.61
N ASN A 38 4.92 5.68 9.63
CA ASN A 38 4.93 4.22 9.39
C ASN A 38 4.26 3.79 8.08
N THR A 39 4.16 4.69 7.09
CA THR A 39 3.37 4.50 5.86
C THR A 39 1.93 4.00 6.11
N ASP A 40 1.42 4.25 7.32
CA ASP A 40 0.09 3.83 7.76
C ASP A 40 -0.91 4.99 7.65
N ILE A 41 -2.06 4.71 7.03
CA ILE A 41 -3.10 5.71 6.73
C ILE A 41 -3.65 6.32 8.02
N SER A 42 -3.99 5.49 9.01
CA SER A 42 -4.67 5.95 10.22
C SER A 42 -3.72 6.70 11.17
N ASN A 43 -2.48 6.24 11.34
CA ASN A 43 -1.45 6.95 12.09
C ASN A 43 -1.15 8.31 11.47
N THR A 44 -1.05 8.39 10.15
CA THR A 44 -0.72 9.63 9.46
C THR A 44 -1.86 10.65 9.54
N ILE A 45 -3.09 10.22 9.28
CA ILE A 45 -4.24 11.14 9.16
C ILE A 45 -4.83 11.43 10.53
N THR A 46 -5.18 10.38 11.29
CA THR A 46 -5.89 10.53 12.56
C THR A 46 -4.95 10.93 13.69
N ALA A 47 -3.76 10.32 13.79
CA ALA A 47 -2.85 10.59 14.90
C ALA A 47 -1.90 11.77 14.64
N CYS A 48 -1.40 11.94 13.41
CA CYS A 48 -0.48 13.03 13.05
C CYS A 48 -1.17 14.22 12.35
N GLY A 49 -2.47 14.17 12.07
CA GLY A 49 -3.21 15.32 11.54
C GLY A 49 -3.00 15.58 10.04
N ALA A 50 -2.60 14.55 9.28
CA ALA A 50 -2.39 14.60 7.83
C ALA A 50 -1.41 15.68 7.34
N PRO A 51 -0.16 15.66 7.80
CA PRO A 51 0.81 16.72 7.49
C PRO A 51 1.26 16.69 6.03
N VAL A 52 1.68 17.86 5.53
CA VAL A 52 2.21 18.06 4.18
C VAL A 52 3.41 19.00 4.26
N PRO A 53 4.60 18.61 3.75
CA PRO A 53 5.75 19.51 3.66
C PRO A 53 5.44 20.76 2.83
N THR A 54 6.10 21.86 3.17
CA THR A 54 6.12 23.05 2.34
C THR A 54 7.10 22.85 1.17
N ASP A 55 6.74 23.35 -0.01
CA ASP A 55 7.56 23.29 -1.21
C ASP A 55 7.56 24.65 -1.91
N ALA A 56 8.70 25.02 -2.50
CA ALA A 56 8.86 26.25 -3.26
C ALA A 56 8.14 26.21 -4.63
N VAL A 57 7.74 25.02 -5.09
CA VAL A 57 7.03 24.80 -6.35
C VAL A 57 5.72 24.05 -6.10
N SER A 58 4.63 24.52 -6.70
CA SER A 58 3.31 23.90 -6.54
C SER A 58 3.14 22.63 -7.37
N GLY A 59 2.30 21.70 -6.89
CA GLY A 59 1.90 20.51 -7.63
C GLY A 59 3.03 19.49 -7.87
N ARG A 60 4.07 19.49 -7.02
CA ARG A 60 5.24 18.61 -7.13
C ARG A 60 5.44 17.68 -5.93
N LEU A 61 4.44 17.49 -5.08
CA LEU A 61 4.46 16.55 -3.97
C LEU A 61 3.39 15.46 -4.17
N MET A 62 3.72 14.23 -3.76
CA MET A 62 2.81 13.08 -3.68
C MET A 62 2.95 12.42 -2.31
N MET A 63 1.86 11.92 -1.76
CA MET A 63 1.84 11.20 -0.48
C MET A 63 1.96 9.69 -0.72
N GLU A 64 2.73 8.99 0.12
CA GLU A 64 2.89 7.53 0.07
C GLU A 64 2.37 6.83 1.34
N PHE A 65 1.60 5.76 1.11
CA PHE A 65 1.16 4.78 2.10
C PHE A 65 1.48 3.36 1.64
N HIS A 66 1.56 2.43 2.58
CA HIS A 66 1.61 1.00 2.33
C HIS A 66 0.33 0.35 2.86
N TYR A 67 -0.11 -0.75 2.25
CA TYR A 67 -1.35 -1.41 2.64
C TYR A 67 -1.17 -2.92 2.75
N TYR A 68 -1.23 -3.39 4.00
CA TYR A 68 -1.10 -4.80 4.36
C TYR A 68 -2.20 -5.24 5.33
N ASP A 69 -3.32 -4.52 5.37
CA ASP A 69 -4.41 -4.93 6.24
C ASP A 69 -5.11 -6.19 5.67
N SER A 70 -5.43 -7.18 6.50
CA SER A 70 -4.89 -7.39 7.85
C SER A 70 -3.55 -8.12 7.85
N TYR A 71 -2.66 -7.77 8.78
CA TYR A 71 -1.36 -8.44 8.97
C TYR A 71 -1.49 -9.97 9.05
N ASN A 72 -2.55 -10.49 9.68
CA ASN A 72 -2.75 -11.92 9.84
C ASN A 72 -3.07 -12.63 8.54
N PHE A 73 -3.81 -11.99 7.63
CA PHE A 73 -4.04 -12.53 6.30
C PHE A 73 -2.82 -12.32 5.39
N THR A 74 -2.27 -11.10 5.37
CA THR A 74 -1.31 -10.66 4.35
C THR A 74 0.14 -11.05 4.62
N LEU A 75 0.63 -11.05 5.87
CA LEU A 75 2.06 -11.12 6.18
C LEU A 75 2.44 -12.16 7.24
N ASN A 76 1.52 -12.53 8.12
CA ASN A 76 1.81 -13.47 9.21
C ASN A 76 1.87 -14.92 8.69
N ASP A 77 3.09 -15.43 8.51
CA ASP A 77 3.40 -16.79 8.07
C ASP A 77 2.92 -17.89 9.05
N LYS A 78 2.60 -17.52 10.29
CA LYS A 78 2.11 -18.43 11.34
C LYS A 78 0.60 -18.31 11.61
N SER A 79 -0.09 -17.45 10.87
CA SER A 79 -1.51 -17.20 11.07
C SER A 79 -2.38 -18.25 10.40
N ALA A 80 -3.42 -18.69 11.12
CA ALA A 80 -4.49 -19.53 10.59
C ALA A 80 -5.53 -18.74 9.76
N ILE A 81 -5.35 -17.42 9.59
CA ILE A 81 -6.18 -16.58 8.72
C ILE A 81 -5.64 -16.69 7.30
N TRP A 82 -6.41 -17.31 6.40
CA TRP A 82 -6.03 -17.54 5.00
C TRP A 82 -7.18 -17.34 4.01
N GLN A 83 -8.38 -17.02 4.50
CA GLN A 83 -9.50 -16.57 3.68
C GLN A 83 -9.74 -15.07 3.90
N TRP A 84 -10.19 -14.37 2.87
CA TRP A 84 -10.47 -12.94 2.94
C TRP A 84 -11.66 -12.55 2.06
N GLY A 85 -12.35 -11.50 2.50
CA GLY A 85 -13.41 -10.82 1.76
C GLY A 85 -14.71 -11.61 1.67
N SER A 86 -15.65 -11.09 0.90
CA SER A 86 -17.00 -11.66 0.75
C SER A 86 -17.05 -13.10 0.20
N ILE A 87 -15.96 -13.59 -0.38
CA ILE A 87 -15.83 -14.98 -0.86
C ILE A 87 -15.39 -15.96 0.23
N ALA A 88 -15.03 -15.46 1.42
CA ALA A 88 -14.66 -16.27 2.57
C ALA A 88 -15.86 -17.08 3.07
N THR A 89 -15.62 -18.34 3.40
CA THR A 89 -16.64 -19.31 3.83
C THR A 89 -16.38 -19.86 5.22
N ASP A 90 -15.15 -19.75 5.73
CA ASP A 90 -14.76 -20.22 7.06
C ASP A 90 -14.45 -19.04 8.00
N PRO A 91 -15.33 -18.76 8.98
CA PRO A 91 -15.08 -17.72 9.98
C PRO A 91 -13.85 -17.96 10.85
N ALA A 92 -13.37 -19.20 11.02
CA ALA A 92 -12.17 -19.49 11.78
C ALA A 92 -10.88 -19.15 11.00
N ALA A 93 -10.99 -18.99 9.68
CA ALA A 93 -9.88 -18.65 8.78
C ALA A 93 -9.94 -17.21 8.25
N THR A 94 -10.81 -16.37 8.82
CA THR A 94 -11.11 -15.02 8.32
C THR A 94 -11.14 -14.01 9.47
N GLU A 95 -10.67 -12.79 9.25
CA GLU A 95 -10.91 -11.69 10.19
C GLU A 95 -12.16 -10.91 9.82
N ALA A 96 -13.16 -10.88 10.72
CA ALA A 96 -14.46 -10.28 10.42
C ALA A 96 -14.42 -8.77 10.12
N TRP A 97 -13.41 -8.07 10.66
CA TRP A 97 -13.24 -6.62 10.45
C TRP A 97 -12.54 -6.29 9.13
N ASP A 98 -11.78 -7.24 8.57
CA ASP A 98 -10.97 -7.05 7.37
C ASP A 98 -11.72 -7.59 6.15
N ASN A 99 -12.21 -6.67 5.32
CA ASN A 99 -12.97 -6.96 4.13
C ASN A 99 -12.94 -5.76 3.17
N GLU A 100 -13.64 -5.90 2.06
CA GLU A 100 -13.79 -4.89 1.01
C GLU A 100 -14.13 -3.49 1.55
N ALA A 101 -15.08 -3.39 2.49
CA ALA A 101 -15.51 -2.11 3.05
C ALA A 101 -14.42 -1.48 3.94
N HIS A 102 -13.58 -2.27 4.60
CA HIS A 102 -12.44 -1.75 5.35
C HIS A 102 -11.37 -1.17 4.42
N VAL A 103 -11.05 -1.85 3.31
CA VAL A 103 -10.14 -1.33 2.27
C VAL A 103 -10.63 0.04 1.78
N ASP A 104 -11.89 0.10 1.36
CA ASP A 104 -12.49 1.33 0.83
C ASP A 104 -12.51 2.43 1.91
N ALA A 105 -12.86 2.11 3.16
CA ALA A 105 -12.86 3.09 4.25
C ALA A 105 -11.46 3.64 4.58
N GLN A 106 -10.39 2.85 4.44
CA GLN A 106 -9.02 3.37 4.58
C GLN A 106 -8.65 4.28 3.39
N PHE A 107 -8.99 3.87 2.17
CA PHE A 107 -8.67 4.65 0.98
C PHE A 107 -9.50 5.94 0.89
N ASP A 108 -10.74 5.95 1.36
CA ASP A 108 -11.56 7.16 1.51
C ASP A 108 -10.90 8.19 2.44
N LYS A 109 -10.31 7.74 3.56
CA LYS A 109 -9.56 8.64 4.48
C LYS A 109 -8.40 9.28 3.74
N ALA A 110 -7.58 8.48 3.04
CA ALA A 110 -6.43 8.99 2.29
C ALA A 110 -6.86 9.94 1.17
N LYS A 111 -7.94 9.62 0.45
CA LYS A 111 -8.48 10.43 -0.63
C LYS A 111 -8.95 11.79 -0.14
N ALA A 112 -9.75 11.81 0.93
CA ALA A 112 -10.25 13.04 1.54
C ALA A 112 -9.13 13.89 2.14
N ALA A 113 -8.10 13.25 2.71
CA ALA A 113 -6.97 13.94 3.32
C ALA A 113 -6.03 14.58 2.28
N TYR A 114 -5.83 13.94 1.12
CA TYR A 114 -4.79 14.32 0.14
C TYR A 114 -5.32 14.52 -1.28
N SER A 115 -5.86 13.48 -1.93
CA SER A 115 -6.20 13.55 -3.37
C SER A 115 -7.29 14.56 -3.67
N ASP A 116 -8.30 14.69 -2.82
CA ASP A 116 -9.34 15.73 -2.96
C ASP A 116 -8.81 17.14 -2.74
N LYS A 117 -7.61 17.26 -2.16
CA LYS A 117 -6.88 18.53 -2.00
C LYS A 117 -5.77 18.71 -3.05
N GLY A 118 -5.75 17.88 -4.09
CA GLY A 118 -4.81 17.97 -5.20
C GLY A 118 -3.43 17.37 -4.95
N ILE A 119 -3.26 16.57 -3.89
CA ILE A 119 -2.03 15.83 -3.61
C ILE A 119 -2.22 14.37 -4.04
N PRO A 120 -1.57 13.89 -5.12
CA PRO A 120 -1.71 12.51 -5.55
C PRO A 120 -1.19 11.54 -4.48
N VAL A 121 -1.81 10.36 -4.41
CA VAL A 121 -1.47 9.32 -3.44
C VAL A 121 -0.91 8.09 -4.17
N ILE A 122 0.14 7.53 -3.59
CA ILE A 122 0.76 6.27 -3.99
C ILE A 122 0.50 5.25 -2.89
N ILE A 123 0.00 4.07 -3.28
CA ILE A 123 0.08 2.87 -2.44
C ILE A 123 1.40 2.20 -2.81
N GLY A 124 2.47 2.57 -2.12
CA GLY A 124 3.85 2.24 -2.47
C GLY A 124 4.16 0.75 -2.31
N GLU A 125 3.41 0.10 -1.43
CA GLU A 125 3.48 -1.35 -1.23
C GLU A 125 2.11 -1.92 -0.89
N TYR A 126 1.82 -3.09 -1.45
CA TYR A 126 0.78 -4.00 -1.00
C TYR A 126 1.10 -5.40 -1.54
N CYS A 127 0.89 -6.43 -0.73
CA CYS A 127 0.79 -7.81 -1.18
C CYS A 127 0.17 -8.67 -0.07
N ALA A 128 -0.26 -9.87 -0.43
CA ALA A 128 -0.52 -10.94 0.51
C ALA A 128 0.39 -12.12 0.15
N ILE A 129 1.10 -12.66 1.16
CA ILE A 129 1.96 -13.81 0.99
C ILE A 129 1.14 -15.02 0.54
N SER A 130 1.74 -15.90 -0.27
CA SER A 130 1.13 -17.20 -0.54
C SER A 130 1.06 -18.03 0.76
N LYS A 131 -0.05 -18.74 0.98
CA LYS A 131 -0.19 -19.75 2.04
C LYS A 131 -0.67 -21.06 1.43
N THR A 132 0.19 -21.66 0.61
CA THR A 132 -0.15 -22.82 -0.22
C THR A 132 -0.47 -24.08 0.58
N GLU A 133 -0.14 -24.11 1.88
CA GLU A 133 -0.57 -25.17 2.81
C GLU A 133 -2.09 -25.14 3.07
N PHE A 134 -2.74 -23.99 2.90
CA PHE A 134 -4.18 -23.84 3.06
C PHE A 134 -4.90 -23.64 1.72
N ASP A 135 -4.36 -22.78 0.84
CA ASP A 135 -4.93 -22.46 -0.46
C ASP A 135 -3.88 -22.56 -1.57
N PRO A 136 -3.61 -23.78 -2.10
CA PRO A 136 -2.70 -23.98 -3.23
C PRO A 136 -3.13 -23.25 -4.50
N SER A 137 -4.41 -22.87 -4.62
CA SER A 137 -4.96 -22.19 -5.79
C SER A 137 -4.78 -20.68 -5.77
N LEU A 138 -4.32 -20.11 -4.64
CA LEU A 138 -4.17 -18.68 -4.40
C LEU A 138 -5.49 -17.89 -4.54
N LYS A 139 -6.65 -18.56 -4.52
CA LYS A 139 -7.98 -17.97 -4.71
C LYS A 139 -8.19 -16.73 -3.83
N TYR A 140 -7.91 -16.83 -2.54
CA TYR A 140 -8.17 -15.73 -1.61
C TYR A 140 -7.14 -14.60 -1.73
N ARG A 141 -5.86 -14.95 -1.95
CA ARG A 141 -4.78 -13.99 -2.24
C ARG A 141 -5.06 -13.19 -3.50
N ASP A 142 -5.47 -13.86 -4.57
CA ASP A 142 -5.74 -13.24 -5.86
C ASP A 142 -6.99 -12.36 -5.80
N TYR A 143 -8.01 -12.78 -5.05
CA TYR A 143 -9.19 -11.96 -4.79
C TYR A 143 -8.86 -10.68 -4.00
N TRP A 144 -8.11 -10.80 -2.89
CA TRP A 144 -7.62 -9.65 -2.12
C TRP A 144 -6.79 -8.70 -3.00
N THR A 145 -5.84 -9.26 -3.76
CA THR A 145 -4.96 -8.49 -4.65
C THR A 145 -5.79 -7.69 -5.64
N LYS A 146 -6.71 -8.35 -6.36
CA LYS A 146 -7.61 -7.69 -7.31
C LYS A 146 -8.43 -6.59 -6.65
N TYR A 147 -8.97 -6.84 -5.46
CA TYR A 147 -9.81 -5.86 -4.77
C TYR A 147 -9.01 -4.63 -4.35
N VAL A 148 -7.86 -4.82 -3.69
CA VAL A 148 -6.99 -3.72 -3.22
C VAL A 148 -6.47 -2.90 -4.41
N THR A 149 -5.98 -3.54 -5.48
CA THR A 149 -5.55 -2.83 -6.69
C THR A 149 -6.71 -2.00 -7.28
N GLY A 150 -7.89 -2.60 -7.42
CA GLY A 150 -9.05 -1.91 -7.99
C GLY A 150 -9.55 -0.78 -7.10
N SER A 151 -9.57 -0.97 -5.78
CA SER A 151 -9.94 0.08 -4.86
C SER A 151 -8.97 1.25 -4.95
N ALA A 152 -7.65 1.00 -4.95
CA ALA A 152 -6.66 2.06 -5.13
C ALA A 152 -6.89 2.86 -6.42
N ILE A 153 -7.11 2.18 -7.55
CA ILE A 153 -7.38 2.83 -8.84
C ILE A 153 -8.67 3.68 -8.80
N ARG A 154 -9.77 3.14 -8.26
CA ARG A 154 -11.04 3.87 -8.14
C ARG A 154 -10.96 5.10 -7.24
N HIS A 155 -10.07 5.08 -6.25
CA HIS A 155 -9.79 6.25 -5.39
C HIS A 155 -8.78 7.23 -6.01
N GLY A 156 -8.25 6.93 -7.21
CA GLY A 156 -7.31 7.79 -7.93
C GLY A 156 -5.85 7.62 -7.48
N PHE A 157 -5.53 6.51 -6.82
CA PHE A 157 -4.19 6.22 -6.31
C PHE A 157 -3.39 5.40 -7.33
N ALA A 158 -2.07 5.48 -7.23
CA ALA A 158 -1.17 4.61 -7.98
C ALA A 158 -0.72 3.43 -7.08
N PRO A 159 -1.18 2.18 -7.34
CA PRO A 159 -0.78 1.01 -6.56
C PRO A 159 0.50 0.35 -7.10
N PHE A 160 1.43 0.05 -6.21
CA PHE A 160 2.69 -0.65 -6.49
C PHE A 160 2.75 -1.96 -5.70
N TYR A 161 2.69 -3.08 -6.41
CA TYR A 161 2.69 -4.40 -5.79
C TYR A 161 4.07 -4.72 -5.20
N TRP A 162 4.09 -5.27 -3.98
CA TRP A 162 5.32 -5.69 -3.34
C TRP A 162 5.76 -7.09 -3.80
N ASP A 163 6.61 -7.14 -4.82
CA ASP A 163 7.23 -8.38 -5.30
C ASP A 163 8.52 -8.64 -4.51
N THR A 164 8.57 -9.74 -3.73
CA THR A 164 9.74 -10.11 -2.93
C THR A 164 10.84 -10.84 -3.71
N GLY A 165 10.58 -11.24 -4.95
CA GLY A 165 11.54 -11.89 -5.85
C GLY A 165 11.89 -13.33 -5.52
N ALA A 166 11.30 -13.86 -4.46
CA ALA A 166 11.43 -15.24 -4.04
C ALA A 166 10.10 -15.97 -4.26
N PHE A 167 10.20 -17.28 -4.45
CA PHE A 167 9.07 -18.16 -4.77
C PHE A 167 8.80 -19.34 -3.82
N PRO A 168 9.40 -19.45 -2.61
CA PRO A 168 8.88 -20.40 -1.64
C PRO A 168 7.49 -19.96 -1.17
N ASN A 169 6.80 -20.86 -0.49
CA ASN A 169 5.60 -20.49 0.26
C ASN A 169 5.90 -19.31 1.22
N HIS A 170 4.88 -18.57 1.62
CA HIS A 170 4.97 -17.36 2.46
C HIS A 170 5.73 -16.20 1.81
N THR A 171 5.62 -16.05 0.50
CA THR A 171 6.22 -14.92 -0.24
C THR A 171 5.25 -14.26 -1.21
N CYS A 172 5.64 -13.09 -1.74
CA CYS A 172 4.87 -12.30 -2.70
C CYS A 172 5.50 -12.26 -4.09
N GLY A 173 6.49 -13.10 -4.43
CA GLY A 173 7.16 -13.01 -5.74
C GLY A 173 6.21 -13.21 -6.92
N LEU A 174 6.31 -12.39 -7.96
CA LEU A 174 5.54 -12.50 -9.21
C LEU A 174 6.42 -12.95 -10.38
N PHE A 175 7.66 -12.46 -10.46
CA PHE A 175 8.56 -12.71 -11.60
C PHE A 175 9.91 -13.28 -11.15
N ASP A 176 10.39 -14.32 -11.84
CA ASP A 176 11.76 -14.81 -11.69
C ASP A 176 12.77 -13.69 -12.00
N ARG A 177 13.55 -13.31 -11.00
CA ARG A 177 14.51 -12.21 -11.09
C ARG A 177 15.65 -12.45 -12.07
N ASN A 178 15.95 -13.71 -12.41
CA ASN A 178 17.01 -14.08 -13.34
C ASN A 178 16.52 -14.12 -14.78
N THR A 179 15.28 -14.56 -15.00
CA THR A 179 14.76 -14.86 -16.34
C THR A 179 13.69 -13.88 -16.81
N GLY A 180 13.06 -13.14 -15.89
CA GLY A 180 11.92 -12.26 -16.16
C GLY A 180 10.62 -13.01 -16.45
N ILE A 181 10.58 -14.33 -16.25
CA ILE A 181 9.40 -15.16 -16.51
C ILE A 181 8.38 -15.01 -15.38
N ASP A 182 7.11 -14.98 -15.76
CA ASP A 182 5.96 -15.03 -14.85
C ASP A 182 5.99 -16.30 -13.98
N PHE A 183 6.06 -16.12 -12.67
CA PHE A 183 5.98 -17.20 -11.70
C PHE A 183 4.55 -17.39 -11.17
N ASN A 184 3.85 -16.30 -10.87
CA ASN A 184 2.47 -16.32 -10.36
C ASN A 184 1.52 -15.65 -11.37
N PRO A 185 1.23 -16.29 -12.53
CA PRO A 185 0.44 -15.68 -13.60
C PRO A 185 -0.98 -15.32 -13.17
N SER A 186 -1.59 -16.05 -12.22
CA SER A 186 -2.92 -15.72 -11.70
C SER A 186 -2.92 -14.44 -10.86
N THR A 187 -1.94 -14.28 -9.96
CA THR A 187 -1.79 -13.05 -9.17
C THR A 187 -1.40 -11.86 -10.05
N ILE A 188 -0.54 -12.06 -11.06
CA ILE A 188 -0.23 -11.03 -12.07
C ILE A 188 -1.53 -10.59 -12.77
N ALA A 189 -2.34 -11.55 -13.24
CA ALA A 189 -3.62 -11.25 -13.84
C ALA A 189 -4.58 -10.55 -12.87
N ALA A 190 -4.55 -10.87 -11.57
CA ALA A 190 -5.36 -10.20 -10.55
C ALA A 190 -4.99 -8.71 -10.41
N VAL A 191 -3.70 -8.36 -10.46
CA VAL A 191 -3.23 -6.96 -10.48
C VAL A 191 -3.79 -6.22 -11.71
N PHE A 192 -3.76 -6.84 -12.89
CA PHE A 192 -4.19 -6.18 -14.13
C PHE A 192 -5.71 -6.22 -14.40
N ALA A 193 -6.44 -7.16 -13.82
CA ALA A 193 -7.88 -7.32 -14.00
C ALA A 193 -8.71 -6.40 -13.06
N ALA A 194 -8.04 -5.53 -12.31
CA ALA A 194 -8.64 -4.55 -11.43
C ALA A 194 -9.36 -3.45 -12.25
N PRO A 195 -10.68 -3.22 -12.02
CA PRO A 195 -11.44 -2.19 -12.73
C PRO A 195 -11.15 -0.77 -12.20
#